data_AF-A0A915P0U5-F1
#
_entry.id   AF-A0A915P0U5-F1
#
_cell.length_a   1.000
_cell.length_b   1.000
_cell.length_c   1.000
_cell.angle_alpha   90.00
_cell.angle_beta   90.00
_cell.angle_gamma   90.00
#
_symmetry.space_group_name_H-M   'P 1'
#
loop_
_entity.id
_entity.type
_entity.pdbx_description
1 polymer ?
#
loop_
_entity_poly.entity_id
_entity_poly.type
_entity_poly.pdbx_seq_one_letter_code
_entity_poly.pdbx_strand_id
1 'polypeptide(L)'
;MSSKKPKGKFFDSVSDSTIDLQQLNISDNNITSEDTNSEQTKIAETDRTILETNGGVLSPTPSQFKILTIEGNGNKKPIKSSNNSNDEDDDCWNNPMLIIETFQIICKEFIIKYKQVLNGIVKLGILLGYHLFLVLALLHDSNKSFNLAIFTSICWLYIFYRKFLSVHRLSGLFGLTFFFLLMCLCSYKPTKINWRPVLWGFLLQFIFGIIVLRWEWGASRFIELSDMAMIMLDFTYNGTDFTYGFLSSPPNICGMEAVVAFRFLQVIIYVGALVSVLYFYGIIQAVLKRLAWLMQFTMGTTATESLNACGCVLLGNAESPMLIRPYIEKMTNSELHAIMTTG
;
A
#
# COMPACT_ATOMS: atom_id res chain seq x y z
N MET A 1 -26.36 39.81 -33.43
CA MET A 1 -26.12 39.80 -34.88
C MET A 1 -24.62 39.64 -35.11
N SER A 2 -24.20 38.58 -35.84
CA SER A 2 -22.83 38.28 -36.34
C SER A 2 -21.73 37.98 -35.29
N SER A 3 -21.37 36.72 -34.99
CA SER A 3 -20.55 35.74 -35.75
C SER A 3 -19.09 36.14 -36.00
N LYS A 4 -18.15 35.47 -35.30
CA LYS A 4 -16.85 35.03 -35.84
C LYS A 4 -16.17 34.02 -34.90
N LYS A 5 -16.15 32.75 -35.31
CA LYS A 5 -15.23 31.71 -34.82
C LYS A 5 -13.85 31.91 -35.48
N PRO A 6 -12.74 31.63 -34.80
CA PRO A 6 -11.52 31.17 -35.46
C PRO A 6 -11.37 29.65 -35.32
N LYS A 7 -11.26 28.97 -36.47
CA LYS A 7 -10.76 27.61 -36.61
C LYS A 7 -9.23 27.65 -36.79
N GLY A 8 -8.54 26.65 -36.25
CA GLY A 8 -7.37 26.03 -36.86
C GLY A 8 -6.02 26.71 -36.67
N LYS A 9 -5.21 26.17 -35.74
CA LYS A 9 -3.74 25.99 -35.80
C LYS A 9 -3.28 25.42 -34.44
N PHE A 10 -3.41 24.11 -34.26
CA PHE A 10 -2.90 23.41 -33.07
C PHE A 10 -2.19 22.09 -33.41
N PHE A 11 -2.23 21.63 -34.67
CA PHE A 11 -1.82 20.27 -35.03
C PHE A 11 -0.54 20.14 -35.87
N ASP A 12 0.12 21.25 -36.24
CA ASP A 12 1.32 21.18 -37.09
C ASP A 12 2.65 21.11 -36.29
N SER A 13 2.62 21.10 -34.95
CA SER A 13 3.86 21.09 -34.14
C SER A 13 4.17 19.75 -33.45
N VAL A 14 3.44 18.67 -33.75
CA VAL A 14 3.64 17.34 -33.14
C VAL A 14 4.34 16.37 -34.10
N SER A 15 4.68 16.81 -35.32
CA SER A 15 5.39 15.99 -36.32
C SER A 15 6.91 16.20 -36.37
N ASP A 16 7.49 17.08 -35.53
CA ASP A 16 8.85 17.60 -35.71
C ASP A 16 9.83 17.32 -34.55
N SER A 17 9.54 16.35 -33.69
CA SER A 17 10.44 15.98 -32.58
C SER A 17 10.88 14.51 -32.61
N THR A 18 11.17 14.00 -33.81
CA THR A 18 11.98 12.79 -34.01
C THR A 18 13.31 13.21 -34.63
N ILE A 19 14.40 12.71 -34.03
CA ILE A 19 15.81 12.79 -34.47
C ILE A 19 16.62 13.92 -33.80
N ASP A 20 17.28 13.57 -32.69
CA ASP A 20 18.68 13.97 -32.45
C ASP A 20 19.28 13.11 -31.32
N LEU A 21 19.76 11.91 -31.66
CA LEU A 21 20.59 11.06 -30.81
C LEU A 21 21.80 10.51 -31.60
N GLN A 22 22.52 11.38 -32.32
CA GLN A 22 23.68 10.96 -33.12
C GLN A 22 24.97 11.75 -32.91
N GLN A 23 25.20 12.32 -31.73
CA GLN A 23 26.50 12.90 -31.37
C GLN A 23 26.82 12.59 -29.91
N LEU A 24 27.55 11.49 -29.68
CA LEU A 24 28.62 11.35 -28.69
C LEU A 24 29.27 9.97 -28.88
N ASN A 25 30.14 9.89 -29.88
CA ASN A 25 31.13 8.82 -30.01
C ASN A 25 32.49 9.48 -30.24
N ILE A 26 33.38 9.43 -29.24
CA ILE A 26 34.83 9.48 -29.42
C ILE A 26 35.47 8.62 -28.31
N SER A 27 36.04 7.48 -28.75
CA SER A 27 37.35 6.87 -28.44
C SER A 27 37.89 6.87 -27.00
N ASP A 28 38.63 5.86 -26.52
CA ASP A 28 39.12 4.57 -27.01
C ASP A 28 39.75 3.89 -25.77
N ASN A 29 39.69 2.55 -25.66
CA ASN A 29 40.89 1.70 -25.50
C ASN A 29 40.54 0.25 -25.15
N ASN A 30 40.96 -0.63 -26.06
CA ASN A 30 41.13 -2.08 -25.90
C ASN A 30 42.12 -2.41 -24.77
N ILE A 31 41.78 -3.37 -23.90
CA ILE A 31 42.73 -4.37 -23.38
C ILE A 31 42.02 -5.73 -23.35
N THR A 32 42.80 -6.73 -23.75
CA THR A 32 42.54 -8.12 -24.12
C THR A 32 42.09 -9.06 -23.00
N SER A 33 41.42 -10.14 -23.44
CA SER A 33 41.22 -11.48 -22.86
C SER A 33 42.26 -12.02 -21.87
N GLU A 34 41.82 -12.66 -20.79
CA GLU A 34 42.08 -14.08 -20.43
C GLU A 34 41.52 -14.44 -19.03
N ASP A 35 40.87 -15.62 -18.98
CA ASP A 35 40.76 -16.61 -17.89
C ASP A 35 40.53 -16.20 -16.42
N THR A 36 39.41 -16.69 -15.85
CA THR A 36 39.39 -17.36 -14.53
C THR A 36 38.02 -18.00 -14.26
N ASN A 37 37.83 -19.21 -14.79
CA ASN A 37 36.90 -20.20 -14.25
C ASN A 37 37.67 -21.06 -13.26
N SER A 38 37.47 -20.91 -11.94
CA SER A 38 37.58 -22.00 -10.94
C SER A 38 37.62 -21.48 -9.50
N GLU A 39 36.50 -21.05 -8.95
CA GLU A 39 36.39 -20.93 -7.49
C GLU A 39 34.91 -20.84 -7.07
N GLN A 40 34.30 -21.97 -6.70
CA GLN A 40 33.21 -22.06 -5.70
C GLN A 40 32.53 -23.44 -5.55
N THR A 41 33.04 -24.50 -6.15
CA THR A 41 32.71 -25.88 -5.75
C THR A 41 33.84 -26.45 -4.91
N LYS A 42 33.73 -26.38 -3.57
CA LYS A 42 34.32 -27.30 -2.56
C LYS A 42 34.30 -26.69 -1.15
N ILE A 43 33.14 -26.58 -0.52
CA ILE A 43 33.02 -26.57 0.95
C ILE A 43 31.81 -27.44 1.30
N ALA A 44 31.97 -28.74 1.14
CA ALA A 44 30.98 -29.74 1.53
C ALA A 44 31.69 -31.07 1.79
N GLU A 45 32.57 -31.11 2.79
CA GLU A 45 32.95 -32.35 3.49
C GLU A 45 33.89 -32.01 4.65
N THR A 46 33.81 -32.80 5.72
CA THR A 46 34.62 -32.75 6.95
C THR A 46 33.92 -32.08 8.15
N ASP A 47 32.97 -32.81 8.75
CA ASP A 47 33.06 -33.10 10.19
C ASP A 47 32.08 -34.23 10.58
N ARG A 48 32.64 -35.45 10.66
CA ARG A 48 32.21 -36.49 11.62
C ARG A 48 33.21 -36.33 12.79
N THR A 49 32.92 -36.44 14.09
CA THR A 49 32.40 -37.64 14.77
C THR A 49 32.43 -37.38 16.32
N ILE A 50 31.49 -38.00 17.07
CA ILE A 50 31.51 -38.39 18.52
C ILE A 50 31.31 -37.31 19.63
N LEU A 51 30.17 -37.36 20.34
CA LEU A 51 30.05 -37.75 21.77
C LEU A 51 28.59 -37.72 22.26
N GLU A 52 28.11 -38.89 22.69
CA GLU A 52 26.87 -39.11 23.42
C GLU A 52 26.96 -38.68 24.91
N THR A 53 25.79 -38.65 25.56
CA THR A 53 25.51 -38.74 27.01
C THR A 53 25.53 -37.46 27.86
N ASN A 54 24.35 -36.91 28.17
CA ASN A 54 23.68 -37.06 29.48
C ASN A 54 22.43 -36.17 29.57
N GLY A 55 21.37 -36.74 30.15
CA GLY A 55 19.99 -36.23 30.07
C GLY A 55 19.62 -35.10 31.03
N GLY A 56 18.36 -34.65 30.90
CA GLY A 56 17.65 -33.95 31.98
C GLY A 56 16.71 -32.80 31.59
N VAL A 57 15.48 -33.14 31.17
CA VAL A 57 14.20 -32.57 31.69
C VAL A 57 13.88 -31.06 31.47
N LEU A 58 13.01 -30.72 30.48
CA LEU A 58 11.57 -30.37 30.64
C LEU A 58 11.02 -29.37 29.58
N SER A 59 10.18 -29.93 28.71
CA SER A 59 8.94 -29.45 28.05
C SER A 59 8.86 -28.26 27.07
N PRO A 60 8.01 -28.42 26.00
CA PRO A 60 7.98 -27.54 24.83
C PRO A 60 6.66 -26.77 24.63
N THR A 61 6.75 -25.77 23.75
CA THR A 61 5.67 -25.09 23.02
C THR A 61 4.77 -26.07 22.26
N PRO A 62 3.43 -25.94 22.24
CA PRO A 62 2.59 -26.70 21.33
C PRO A 62 2.19 -25.85 20.12
N SER A 63 2.95 -25.98 19.03
CA SER A 63 2.42 -25.87 17.68
C SER A 63 2.51 -27.25 17.03
N GLN A 64 1.40 -27.67 16.41
CA GLN A 64 1.20 -28.91 15.65
C GLN A 64 0.98 -30.19 16.46
N PHE A 65 -0.29 -30.62 16.54
CA PHE A 65 -0.65 -31.99 16.86
C PHE A 65 -1.59 -32.54 15.77
N LYS A 66 -0.99 -33.35 14.89
CA LYS A 66 -1.62 -34.24 13.92
C LYS A 66 -1.70 -35.60 14.60
N ILE A 67 -2.90 -36.05 14.99
CA ILE A 67 -3.09 -37.38 15.58
C ILE A 67 -3.41 -38.37 14.47
N LEU A 68 -2.51 -39.33 14.28
CA LEU A 68 -2.72 -40.63 13.63
C LEU A 68 -2.29 -41.68 14.64
N THR A 69 -3.19 -42.58 15.05
CA THR A 69 -2.95 -43.96 15.56
C THR A 69 -4.31 -44.52 16.07
N ILE A 70 -4.78 -45.78 15.88
CA ILE A 70 -4.17 -47.08 15.55
C ILE A 70 -5.14 -48.00 14.76
N GLU A 71 -4.52 -48.80 13.89
CA GLU A 71 -4.83 -50.05 13.15
C GLU A 71 -6.12 -50.88 13.34
N GLY A 72 -6.49 -51.52 12.22
CA GLY A 72 -7.24 -52.78 12.16
C GLY A 72 -7.38 -53.30 10.72
N ASN A 73 -6.41 -54.07 10.24
CA ASN A 73 -6.42 -54.75 8.94
C ASN A 73 -7.50 -55.85 8.89
N GLY A 74 -8.34 -55.87 7.84
CA GLY A 74 -9.31 -56.94 7.63
C GLY A 74 -10.32 -56.68 6.50
N ASN A 75 -9.99 -57.15 5.30
CA ASN A 75 -10.87 -57.46 4.15
C ASN A 75 -12.40 -57.24 4.33
N LYS A 76 -13.01 -56.40 3.46
CA LYS A 76 -14.30 -56.72 2.79
C LYS A 76 -14.63 -55.73 1.66
N LYS A 77 -15.11 -56.31 0.55
CA LYS A 77 -15.52 -55.75 -0.75
C LYS A 77 -16.53 -54.59 -0.67
N PRO A 78 -16.67 -53.75 -1.73
CA PRO A 78 -17.65 -52.67 -1.76
C PRO A 78 -19.07 -53.25 -1.93
N ILE A 79 -19.96 -52.90 -1.00
CA ILE A 79 -21.39 -53.23 -1.09
C ILE A 79 -22.06 -52.13 -1.92
N LYS A 80 -22.50 -52.48 -3.14
CA LYS A 80 -23.61 -51.83 -3.82
C LYS A 80 -24.89 -52.12 -3.03
N SER A 81 -25.66 -51.10 -2.68
CA SER A 81 -27.10 -51.25 -2.46
C SER A 81 -27.85 -50.29 -3.37
N SER A 82 -28.48 -50.88 -4.37
CA SER A 82 -29.64 -50.34 -5.08
C SER A 82 -30.79 -50.18 -4.08
N ASN A 83 -31.55 -49.09 -4.18
CA ASN A 83 -33.00 -49.16 -4.41
C ASN A 83 -33.58 -47.77 -4.71
N ASN A 84 -34.42 -47.74 -5.75
CA ASN A 84 -35.27 -46.63 -6.15
C ASN A 84 -36.47 -46.48 -5.20
N SER A 85 -36.81 -45.24 -4.86
CA SER A 85 -38.16 -44.70 -4.64
C SER A 85 -37.97 -43.19 -4.46
N ASN A 86 -38.25 -42.40 -5.49
CA ASN A 86 -39.47 -41.59 -5.61
C ASN A 86 -39.66 -40.63 -4.43
N ASP A 87 -39.67 -39.34 -4.77
CA ASP A 87 -40.40 -38.25 -4.13
C ASP A 87 -40.23 -38.12 -2.62
N GLU A 88 -39.35 -37.21 -2.20
CA GLU A 88 -39.57 -36.42 -0.99
C GLU A 88 -38.58 -35.23 -1.02
N ASP A 89 -39.12 -34.06 -1.40
CA ASP A 89 -38.58 -32.75 -1.07
C ASP A 89 -38.60 -32.59 0.46
N ASP A 90 -37.74 -33.34 1.16
CA ASP A 90 -37.69 -33.36 2.61
C ASP A 90 -36.76 -32.25 3.12
N ASP A 91 -37.39 -31.10 3.35
CA ASP A 91 -37.10 -30.14 4.40
C ASP A 91 -35.84 -30.45 5.25
N CYS A 92 -34.67 -30.02 4.76
CA CYS A 92 -33.43 -29.94 5.55
C CYS A 92 -33.59 -29.10 6.84
N TRP A 93 -34.71 -28.36 6.93
CA TRP A 93 -35.14 -27.55 8.07
C TRP A 93 -35.86 -28.32 9.18
N ASN A 94 -36.25 -29.59 9.00
CA ASN A 94 -37.03 -30.32 10.02
C ASN A 94 -36.17 -31.06 11.06
N ASN A 95 -34.83 -30.98 10.95
CA ASN A 95 -33.91 -31.51 11.95
C ASN A 95 -33.53 -30.41 12.97
N PRO A 96 -34.10 -30.39 14.19
CA PRO A 96 -33.81 -29.34 15.18
C PRO A 96 -32.33 -29.30 15.57
N MET A 97 -31.62 -30.44 15.50
CA MET A 97 -30.19 -30.52 15.78
C MET A 97 -29.34 -29.76 14.76
N LEU A 98 -29.70 -29.79 13.47
CA LEU A 98 -28.93 -29.14 12.39
C LEU A 98 -29.15 -27.62 12.38
N ILE A 99 -30.35 -27.16 12.76
CA ILE A 99 -30.64 -25.74 13.00
C ILE A 99 -29.80 -25.21 14.17
N ILE A 100 -29.69 -25.97 15.25
CA ILE A 100 -28.89 -25.58 16.43
C ILE A 100 -27.40 -25.52 16.07
N GLU A 101 -26.86 -26.48 15.31
CA GLU A 101 -25.46 -26.46 14.87
C GLU A 101 -25.16 -25.28 13.94
N THR A 102 -26.03 -25.02 12.96
CA THR A 102 -25.90 -23.88 12.05
C THR A 102 -25.97 -22.55 12.80
N PHE A 103 -26.88 -22.43 13.78
CA PHE A 103 -26.99 -21.26 14.64
C PHE A 103 -25.73 -21.07 15.52
N GLN A 104 -25.20 -22.16 16.09
CA GLN A 104 -23.98 -22.10 16.90
C GLN A 104 -22.75 -21.67 16.09
N ILE A 105 -22.63 -22.11 14.83
CA ILE A 105 -21.54 -21.71 13.94
C ILE A 105 -21.63 -20.22 13.61
N ILE A 106 -22.82 -19.74 13.24
CA ILE A 106 -23.07 -18.32 12.96
C ILE A 106 -22.78 -17.45 14.20
N CYS A 107 -23.21 -17.89 15.38
CA CYS A 107 -22.92 -17.18 16.63
C CYS A 107 -21.42 -17.17 16.97
N LYS A 108 -20.70 -18.27 16.74
CA LYS A 108 -19.25 -18.32 16.96
C LYS A 108 -18.50 -17.38 16.01
N GLU A 109 -18.84 -17.36 14.73
CA GLU A 109 -18.25 -16.43 13.76
C GLU A 109 -18.55 -14.96 14.12
N PHE A 110 -19.78 -14.68 14.55
CA PHE A 110 -20.17 -13.35 15.00
C PHE A 110 -19.37 -12.92 16.24
N ILE A 111 -19.23 -13.80 17.24
CA ILE A 111 -18.45 -13.51 18.45
C ILE A 111 -16.98 -13.28 18.11
N ILE A 112 -16.39 -14.05 17.20
CA ILE A 112 -14.99 -13.88 16.77
C ILE A 112 -14.82 -12.54 16.04
N LYS A 113 -15.72 -12.20 15.13
CA LYS A 113 -15.71 -10.94 14.36
C LYS A 113 -15.78 -9.71 15.27
N TYR A 114 -16.55 -9.76 16.35
CA TYR A 114 -16.73 -8.64 17.27
C TYR A 114 -15.90 -8.75 18.56
N LYS A 115 -15.13 -9.81 18.77
CA LYS A 115 -14.32 -10.05 19.99
C LYS A 115 -13.42 -8.87 20.35
N GLN A 116 -12.84 -8.22 19.35
CA GLN A 116 -11.93 -7.08 19.54
C GLN A 116 -12.68 -5.82 19.99
N VAL A 117 -13.86 -5.58 19.44
CA VAL A 117 -14.74 -4.46 19.81
C VAL A 117 -15.33 -4.69 21.20
N LEU A 118 -15.80 -5.92 21.49
CA LEU A 118 -16.38 -6.30 22.78
C LEU A 118 -15.34 -6.19 23.91
N ASN A 119 -14.12 -6.69 23.68
CA ASN A 119 -13.00 -6.50 24.62
C ASN A 119 -12.64 -5.02 24.81
N GLY A 120 -12.80 -4.20 23.77
CA GLY A 120 -12.61 -2.75 23.86
C GLY A 120 -13.65 -2.08 24.76
N ILE A 121 -14.93 -2.41 24.57
CA ILE A 121 -16.06 -1.86 25.34
C ILE A 121 -15.98 -2.29 26.81
N VAL A 122 -15.68 -3.56 27.08
CA VAL A 122 -15.54 -4.07 28.46
C VAL A 122 -14.38 -3.38 29.18
N LYS A 123 -13.22 -3.25 28.52
CA LYS A 123 -12.08 -2.51 29.09
C LYS A 123 -12.40 -1.05 29.33
N LEU A 124 -13.14 -0.41 28.42
CA LEU A 124 -13.58 0.98 28.56
C LEU A 124 -14.54 1.15 29.74
N GLY A 125 -15.49 0.24 29.92
CA GLY A 125 -16.43 0.24 31.05
C GLY A 125 -15.73 0.07 32.40
N ILE A 126 -14.78 -0.86 32.49
CA ILE A 126 -13.96 -1.06 33.71
C ILE A 126 -13.13 0.19 34.01
N LEU A 127 -12.54 0.81 32.97
CA LEU A 127 -11.75 2.03 33.12
C LEU A 127 -12.60 3.23 33.60
N LEU A 128 -13.79 3.41 33.02
CA LEU A 128 -14.75 4.45 33.43
C LEU A 128 -15.22 4.25 34.87
N GLY A 129 -15.56 3.02 35.24
CA GLY A 129 -15.95 2.67 36.61
C GLY A 129 -14.83 2.94 37.62
N TYR A 130 -13.59 2.62 37.25
CA TYR A 130 -12.41 2.92 38.07
C TYR A 130 -12.19 4.42 38.28
N HIS A 131 -12.29 5.23 37.21
CA HIS A 131 -12.15 6.68 37.33
C HIS A 131 -13.30 7.32 38.12
N LEU A 132 -14.53 6.82 37.98
CA LEU A 132 -15.66 7.26 38.79
C LEU A 132 -15.44 6.95 40.28
N PHE A 133 -14.97 5.75 40.61
CA PHE A 133 -14.59 5.36 41.97
C PHE A 133 -13.47 6.26 42.53
N LEU A 134 -12.45 6.56 41.72
CA LEU A 134 -11.33 7.41 42.13
C LEU A 134 -11.76 8.85 42.41
N VAL A 135 -12.69 9.39 41.60
CA VAL A 135 -13.27 10.73 41.81
C VAL A 135 -14.12 10.76 43.09
N LEU A 136 -14.96 9.75 43.32
CA LEU A 136 -15.76 9.63 44.56
C LEU A 136 -14.87 9.49 45.81
N ALA A 137 -13.78 8.72 45.72
CA ALA A 137 -12.82 8.55 46.80
C ALA A 137 -12.06 9.86 47.12
N LEU A 138 -11.76 10.68 46.10
CA LEU A 138 -11.17 12.01 46.26
C LEU A 138 -12.11 13.02 46.94
N LEU A 139 -13.42 12.89 46.71
CA LEU A 139 -14.44 13.78 47.30
C LEU A 139 -14.76 13.44 48.78
N HIS A 140 -14.64 12.18 49.19
CA HIS A 140 -15.00 11.75 50.56
C HIS A 140 -13.87 11.99 51.57
N ASP A 141 -12.60 11.72 51.21
CA ASP A 141 -11.46 11.81 52.14
C ASP A 141 -10.16 12.12 51.36
N SER A 142 -9.72 13.39 51.35
CA SER A 142 -8.61 13.85 50.49
C SER A 142 -7.26 13.24 50.85
N ASN A 143 -7.02 12.94 52.14
CA ASN A 143 -5.70 12.54 52.61
C ASN A 143 -5.36 11.08 52.30
N LYS A 144 -6.37 10.18 52.27
CA LYS A 144 -6.17 8.75 51.95
C LYS A 144 -6.19 8.49 50.45
N SER A 145 -6.98 9.26 49.69
CA SER A 145 -7.17 9.12 48.25
C SER A 145 -6.00 9.67 47.42
N PHE A 146 -5.20 10.59 47.98
CA PHE A 146 -4.05 11.18 47.30
C PHE A 146 -2.99 10.15 46.87
N ASN A 147 -2.68 9.18 47.75
CA ASN A 147 -1.73 8.10 47.43
C ASN A 147 -2.23 7.21 46.27
N LEU A 148 -3.53 6.94 46.22
CA LEU A 148 -4.14 6.17 45.13
C LEU A 148 -4.13 6.97 43.82
N ALA A 149 -4.40 8.27 43.86
CA ALA A 149 -4.34 9.16 42.70
C ALA A 149 -2.93 9.21 42.09
N ILE A 150 -1.88 9.36 42.92
CA ILE A 150 -0.48 9.32 42.47
C ILE A 150 -0.16 7.97 41.79
N PHE A 151 -0.51 6.85 42.43
CA PHE A 151 -0.27 5.52 41.86
C PHE A 151 -0.96 5.35 40.50
N THR A 152 -2.19 5.84 40.36
CA THR A 152 -2.92 5.77 39.09
C THR A 152 -2.34 6.64 37.99
N SER A 153 -1.86 7.84 38.34
CA SER A 153 -1.19 8.73 37.40
C SER A 153 0.11 8.10 36.89
N ILE A 154 0.88 7.47 37.78
CA ILE A 154 2.11 6.72 37.42
C ILE A 154 1.78 5.51 36.53
N CYS A 155 0.75 4.73 36.86
CA CYS A 155 0.30 3.62 36.02
C CYS A 155 -0.17 4.08 34.63
N TRP A 156 -0.91 5.19 34.56
CA TRP A 156 -1.33 5.78 33.29
C TRP A 156 -0.15 6.28 32.47
N LEU A 157 0.82 6.94 33.11
CA LEU A 157 2.07 7.39 32.50
C LEU A 157 2.86 6.19 31.96
N TYR A 158 2.94 5.08 32.70
CA TYR A 158 3.62 3.85 32.29
C TYR A 158 2.91 3.16 31.10
N ILE A 159 1.57 3.09 31.11
CA ILE A 159 0.79 2.54 30.00
C ILE A 159 0.92 3.43 28.76
N PHE A 160 0.89 4.75 28.93
CA PHE A 160 1.12 5.73 27.87
C PHE A 160 2.51 5.55 27.28
N TYR A 161 3.54 5.44 28.13
CA TYR A 161 4.92 5.14 27.72
C TYR A 161 4.99 3.82 26.94
N ARG A 162 4.42 2.72 27.43
CA ARG A 162 4.48 1.41 26.73
C ARG A 162 3.74 1.40 25.40
N LYS A 163 2.63 2.12 25.28
CA LYS A 163 1.73 2.07 24.11
C LYS A 163 2.04 3.13 23.05
N PHE A 164 2.52 4.30 23.48
CA PHE A 164 2.93 5.40 22.60
C PHE A 164 4.42 5.30 22.26
N LEU A 165 5.26 4.92 23.23
CA LEU A 165 6.72 4.81 23.07
C LEU A 165 7.18 3.43 22.56
N SER A 166 6.45 2.82 21.63
CA SER A 166 7.04 1.71 20.85
C SER A 166 8.06 2.32 19.90
N VAL A 167 9.36 2.02 20.09
CA VAL A 167 10.51 2.63 19.37
C VAL A 167 10.29 2.72 17.86
N HIS A 168 9.63 1.73 17.25
CA HIS A 168 9.32 1.71 15.81
C HIS A 168 8.36 2.82 15.36
N ARG A 169 7.31 3.15 16.14
CA ARG A 169 6.35 4.20 15.76
C ARG A 169 6.91 5.61 15.96
N LEU A 170 7.76 5.77 16.97
CA LEU A 170 8.49 7.02 17.20
C LEU A 170 9.50 7.31 16.11
N SER A 171 10.13 6.27 15.53
CA SER A 171 11.07 6.44 14.42
C SER A 171 10.42 7.17 13.23
N GLY A 172 9.16 6.85 12.92
CA GLY A 172 8.41 7.56 11.87
C GLY A 172 8.15 9.03 12.19
N LEU A 173 7.76 9.34 13.43
CA LEU A 173 7.54 10.73 13.86
C LEU A 173 8.86 11.53 13.93
N PHE A 174 9.94 10.89 14.37
CA PHE A 174 11.27 11.46 14.40
C PHE A 174 11.78 11.77 12.98
N GLY A 175 11.60 10.83 12.03
CA GLY A 175 11.95 11.04 10.63
C GLY A 175 11.18 12.23 10.02
N LEU A 176 9.87 12.33 10.24
CA LEU A 176 9.07 13.44 9.76
C LEU A 176 9.52 14.79 10.36
N THR A 177 9.81 14.81 11.67
CA THR A 177 10.33 16.01 12.36
C THR A 177 11.71 16.38 11.83
N PHE A 178 12.58 15.40 11.59
CA PHE A 178 13.93 15.61 11.05
C PHE A 178 13.89 16.21 9.65
N PHE A 179 13.09 15.67 8.73
CA PHE A 179 12.92 16.23 7.38
C PHE A 179 12.31 17.63 7.41
N PHE A 180 11.33 17.87 8.30
CA PHE A 180 10.74 19.19 8.48
C PHE A 180 11.79 20.22 8.95
N LEU A 181 12.62 19.85 9.94
CA LEU A 181 13.72 20.69 10.40
C LEU A 181 14.73 20.94 9.27
N LEU A 182 15.15 19.89 8.57
CA LEU A 182 16.10 20.01 7.45
C LEU A 182 15.60 20.98 6.38
N MET A 183 14.31 20.90 6.02
CA MET A 183 13.66 21.81 5.08
C MET A 183 13.66 23.26 5.59
N CYS A 184 13.44 23.48 6.90
CA CYS A 184 13.52 24.81 7.50
C CYS A 184 14.95 25.35 7.53
N LEU A 185 15.96 24.51 7.80
CA LEU A 185 17.38 24.90 7.79
C LEU A 185 17.89 25.23 6.38
N CYS A 186 17.49 24.44 5.38
CA CYS A 186 17.87 24.66 3.98
C CYS A 186 17.04 25.76 3.28
N SER A 187 16.05 26.34 3.96
CA SER A 187 15.20 27.38 3.39
C SER A 187 15.98 28.68 3.14
N TYR A 188 15.87 29.23 1.93
CA TYR A 188 16.50 30.51 1.58
C TYR A 188 15.91 31.70 2.38
N LYS A 189 14.64 31.64 2.79
CA LYS A 189 13.93 32.70 3.53
C LYS A 189 13.05 32.10 4.64
N PRO A 190 13.64 31.60 5.74
CA PRO A 190 12.89 30.88 6.78
C PRO A 190 11.85 31.76 7.51
N THR A 191 12.01 33.08 7.50
CA THR A 191 11.07 34.03 8.12
C THR A 191 9.83 34.31 7.27
N LYS A 192 9.84 33.95 5.97
CA LYS A 192 8.72 34.20 5.04
C LYS A 192 7.95 32.92 4.66
N ILE A 193 8.04 31.88 5.49
CA ILE A 193 7.31 30.63 5.25
C ILE A 193 5.81 30.88 5.43
N ASN A 194 5.04 30.61 4.37
CA ASN A 194 3.60 30.56 4.47
C ASN A 194 3.20 29.22 5.11
N TRP A 195 2.74 29.27 6.35
CA TRP A 195 2.42 28.08 7.14
C TRP A 195 1.20 27.32 6.65
N ARG A 196 0.29 27.98 5.90
CA ARG A 196 -0.95 27.35 5.45
C ARG A 196 -0.68 26.18 4.48
N PRO A 197 0.04 26.35 3.34
CA PRO A 197 0.38 25.22 2.46
C PRO A 197 1.17 24.13 3.17
N VAL A 198 2.13 24.50 4.02
CA VAL A 198 3.00 23.53 4.72
C VAL A 198 2.19 22.63 5.65
N LEU A 199 1.40 23.22 6.54
CA LEU A 199 0.59 22.46 7.50
C LEU A 199 -0.52 21.66 6.80
N TRP A 200 -1.20 22.25 5.81
CA TRP A 200 -2.23 21.53 5.05
C TRP A 200 -1.65 20.40 4.21
N GLY A 201 -0.44 20.54 3.66
CA GLY A 201 0.22 19.48 2.89
C GLY A 201 0.49 18.25 3.75
N PHE A 202 1.13 18.44 4.90
CA PHE A 202 1.35 17.34 5.86
C PHE A 202 0.02 16.75 6.35
N LEU A 203 -0.97 17.60 6.63
CA LEU A 203 -2.28 17.15 7.10
C LEU A 203 -3.02 16.33 6.03
N LEU A 204 -3.04 16.78 4.78
CA LEU A 204 -3.68 16.06 3.66
C LEU A 204 -2.99 14.73 3.39
N GLN A 205 -1.64 14.71 3.38
CA GLN A 205 -0.88 13.47 3.21
C GLN A 205 -1.17 12.49 4.35
N PHE A 206 -1.23 12.97 5.61
CA PHE A 206 -1.53 12.14 6.76
C PHE A 206 -2.98 11.62 6.75
N ILE A 207 -3.96 12.47 6.43
CA ILE A 207 -5.37 12.09 6.28
C ILE A 207 -5.52 11.05 5.18
N PHE A 208 -4.90 11.27 4.02
CA PHE A 208 -4.92 10.32 2.90
C PHE A 208 -4.32 8.97 3.32
N GLY A 209 -3.18 8.97 4.03
CA GLY A 209 -2.58 7.77 4.58
C GLY A 209 -3.48 7.02 5.56
N ILE A 210 -4.21 7.72 6.43
CA ILE A 210 -5.18 7.09 7.34
C ILE A 210 -6.34 6.47 6.55
N ILE A 211 -6.88 7.18 5.57
CA ILE A 211 -8.00 6.70 4.75
C ILE A 211 -7.60 5.43 4.00
N VAL A 212 -6.42 5.42 3.38
CA VAL A 212 -6.00 4.31 2.51
C VAL A 212 -5.39 3.15 3.29
N LEU A 213 -4.60 3.38 4.34
CA LEU A 213 -3.86 2.33 5.03
C LEU A 213 -4.48 1.86 6.34
N ARG A 214 -5.20 2.74 7.06
CA ARG A 214 -5.67 2.45 8.42
C ARG A 214 -7.17 2.15 8.48
N TRP A 215 -7.97 2.84 7.67
CA TRP A 215 -9.42 2.71 7.65
C TRP A 215 -9.82 1.51 6.80
N GLU A 216 -10.47 0.50 7.40
CA GLU A 216 -10.78 -0.79 6.75
C GLU A 216 -11.52 -0.64 5.42
N TRP A 217 -12.53 0.24 5.38
CA TRP A 217 -13.28 0.48 4.15
C TRP A 217 -12.41 1.14 3.06
N GLY A 218 -11.52 2.05 3.41
CA GLY A 218 -10.68 2.78 2.45
C GLY A 218 -9.57 1.88 1.93
N ALA A 219 -8.97 1.06 2.79
CA ALA A 219 -8.06 -0.01 2.40
C ALA A 219 -8.73 -1.00 1.42
N SER A 220 -9.97 -1.43 1.71
CA SER A 220 -10.68 -2.35 0.81
C SER A 220 -10.93 -1.76 -0.58
N ARG A 221 -11.30 -0.48 -0.67
CA ARG A 221 -11.51 0.21 -1.95
C ARG A 221 -10.21 0.50 -2.69
N PHE A 222 -9.13 0.74 -1.96
CA PHE A 222 -7.82 0.94 -2.57
C PHE A 222 -7.27 -0.37 -3.16
N ILE A 223 -7.52 -1.51 -2.51
CA ILE A 223 -7.19 -2.83 -3.07
C ILE A 223 -8.00 -3.07 -4.35
N GLU A 224 -9.31 -2.81 -4.36
CA GLU A 224 -10.14 -2.92 -5.56
C GLU A 224 -9.61 -2.06 -6.72
N LEU A 225 -9.17 -0.82 -6.42
CA LEU A 225 -8.53 0.06 -7.40
C LEU A 225 -7.19 -0.51 -7.91
N SER A 226 -6.38 -1.08 -7.02
CA SER A 226 -5.13 -1.74 -7.37
C SER A 226 -5.36 -2.96 -8.26
N ASP A 227 -6.39 -3.76 -7.98
CA ASP A 227 -6.75 -4.93 -8.77
C ASP A 227 -7.23 -4.51 -10.17
N MET A 228 -8.01 -3.43 -10.28
CA MET A 228 -8.37 -2.83 -11.58
C MET A 228 -7.13 -2.42 -12.39
N ALA A 229 -6.12 -1.82 -11.74
CA ALA A 229 -4.87 -1.47 -12.40
C ALA A 229 -4.12 -2.73 -12.87
N MET A 230 -4.07 -3.78 -12.05
CA MET A 230 -3.44 -5.06 -12.43
C MET A 230 -4.13 -5.71 -13.63
N ILE A 231 -5.47 -5.70 -13.68
CA ILE A 231 -6.21 -6.21 -14.86
C ILE A 231 -5.82 -5.44 -16.14
N MET A 232 -5.62 -4.13 -16.04
CA MET A 232 -5.15 -3.32 -17.18
C MET A 232 -3.72 -3.69 -17.60
N LEU A 233 -2.84 -3.98 -16.64
CA LEU A 233 -1.49 -4.48 -16.92
C LEU A 233 -1.55 -5.88 -17.56
N ASP A 234 -2.48 -6.74 -17.15
CA ASP A 234 -2.63 -8.08 -17.73
C ASP A 234 -3.00 -8.04 -19.22
N PHE A 235 -3.84 -7.08 -19.63
CA PHE A 235 -4.11 -6.86 -21.06
C PHE A 235 -2.86 -6.46 -21.85
N THR A 236 -1.89 -5.81 -21.19
CA THR A 236 -0.60 -5.49 -21.83
C THR A 236 0.20 -6.75 -22.12
N TYR A 237 0.14 -7.78 -21.28
CA TYR A 237 0.87 -9.03 -21.54
C TYR A 237 0.40 -9.71 -22.82
N ASN A 238 -0.91 -9.71 -23.10
CA ASN A 238 -1.44 -10.19 -24.38
C ASN A 238 -0.88 -9.41 -25.59
N GLY A 239 -0.74 -8.08 -25.45
CA GLY A 239 -0.13 -7.24 -26.50
C GLY A 239 1.38 -7.46 -26.65
N THR A 240 2.06 -7.74 -25.54
CA THR A 240 3.50 -8.04 -25.50
C THR A 240 3.78 -9.37 -26.18
N ASP A 241 3.03 -10.42 -25.86
CA ASP A 241 3.15 -11.73 -26.49
C ASP A 241 2.79 -11.70 -27.98
N PHE A 242 1.81 -10.87 -28.38
CA PHE A 242 1.50 -10.65 -29.79
C PHE A 242 2.65 -9.99 -30.57
N THR A 243 3.36 -9.03 -29.95
CA THR A 243 4.39 -8.24 -30.63
C THR A 243 5.78 -8.89 -30.57
N TYR A 244 6.13 -9.49 -29.43
CA TYR A 244 7.47 -10.01 -29.14
C TYR A 244 7.53 -11.54 -29.04
N GLY A 245 6.39 -12.23 -28.94
CA GLY A 245 6.29 -13.69 -28.99
C GLY A 245 7.24 -14.40 -28.01
N PHE A 246 8.14 -15.21 -28.55
CA PHE A 246 9.10 -15.99 -27.77
C PHE A 246 10.04 -15.14 -26.89
N LEU A 247 10.30 -13.88 -27.26
CA LEU A 247 11.19 -12.98 -26.49
C LEU A 247 10.55 -12.49 -25.19
N SER A 248 9.22 -12.37 -25.15
CA SER A 248 8.49 -11.95 -23.94
C SER A 248 8.13 -13.10 -23.03
N SER A 249 7.94 -14.31 -23.57
CA SER A 249 7.54 -15.49 -22.81
C SER A 249 8.22 -16.76 -23.37
N PRO A 250 9.55 -16.91 -23.18
CA PRO A 250 10.24 -18.10 -23.63
C PRO A 250 9.74 -19.33 -22.84
N PRO A 251 9.62 -20.51 -23.48
CA PRO A 251 9.37 -21.75 -22.77
C PRO A 251 10.54 -22.04 -21.83
N ASN A 252 10.25 -22.72 -20.71
CA ASN A 252 11.21 -23.05 -19.64
C ASN A 252 12.23 -24.14 -20.06
N ILE A 253 12.88 -23.94 -21.21
CA ILE A 253 13.90 -24.82 -21.77
C ILE A 253 15.23 -24.11 -21.54
N CYS A 254 16.16 -24.77 -20.84
CA CYS A 254 17.51 -24.26 -20.56
C CYS A 254 17.61 -23.04 -19.63
N GLY A 255 16.60 -22.75 -18.80
CA GLY A 255 16.66 -21.64 -17.84
C GLY A 255 16.61 -20.25 -18.49
N MET A 256 16.11 -20.16 -19.72
CA MET A 256 15.93 -18.90 -20.43
C MET A 256 14.76 -18.12 -19.82
N GLU A 257 15.06 -16.98 -19.21
CA GLU A 257 14.05 -16.06 -18.67
C GLU A 257 13.59 -15.05 -19.72
N ALA A 258 12.38 -14.54 -19.54
CA ALA A 258 11.84 -13.47 -20.37
C ALA A 258 12.74 -12.23 -20.33
N VAL A 259 12.94 -11.60 -21.48
CA VAL A 259 13.68 -10.33 -21.54
C VAL A 259 12.80 -9.23 -20.96
N VAL A 260 13.11 -8.87 -19.72
CA VAL A 260 12.40 -7.88 -18.91
C VAL A 260 12.19 -6.55 -19.63
N ALA A 261 13.14 -6.13 -20.47
CA ALA A 261 13.08 -4.88 -21.23
C ALA A 261 11.85 -4.78 -22.16
N PHE A 262 11.48 -5.84 -22.87
CA PHE A 262 10.34 -5.81 -23.79
C PHE A 262 9.00 -5.76 -23.06
N ARG A 263 8.91 -6.38 -21.88
CA ARG A 263 7.73 -6.30 -21.03
C ARG A 263 7.52 -4.88 -20.50
N PHE A 264 8.57 -4.26 -19.95
CA PHE A 264 8.44 -2.89 -19.44
C PHE A 264 8.19 -1.86 -20.54
N LEU A 265 8.87 -1.97 -21.68
CA LEU A 265 8.65 -1.07 -22.81
C LEU A 265 7.20 -1.12 -23.30
N GLN A 266 6.62 -2.32 -23.42
CA GLN A 266 5.25 -2.48 -23.86
C GLN A 266 4.25 -1.88 -22.86
N VAL A 267 4.48 -2.01 -21.55
CA VAL A 267 3.66 -1.38 -20.50
C VAL A 267 3.66 0.14 -20.65
N ILE A 268 4.81 0.75 -20.90
CA ILE A 268 4.91 2.21 -21.11
C ILE A 268 4.10 2.63 -22.35
N ILE A 269 4.23 1.90 -23.47
CA ILE A 269 3.49 2.20 -24.72
C ILE A 269 1.99 2.06 -24.52
N TYR A 270 1.53 0.99 -23.86
CA TYR A 270 0.12 0.75 -23.59
C TYR A 270 -0.48 1.81 -22.68
N VAL A 271 0.19 2.13 -21.56
CA VAL A 271 -0.27 3.16 -20.61
C VAL A 271 -0.29 4.53 -21.29
N GLY A 272 0.73 4.87 -22.09
CA GLY A 272 0.74 6.13 -22.86
C GLY A 272 -0.42 6.23 -23.85
N ALA A 273 -0.74 5.15 -24.57
CA ALA A 273 -1.89 5.11 -25.46
C ALA A 273 -3.22 5.24 -24.70
N LEU A 274 -3.36 4.57 -23.55
CA LEU A 274 -4.54 4.68 -22.70
C LEU A 274 -4.74 6.10 -22.17
N VAL A 275 -3.68 6.73 -21.66
CA VAL A 275 -3.68 8.12 -21.21
C VAL A 275 -4.08 9.07 -22.34
N SER A 276 -3.54 8.88 -23.55
CA SER A 276 -3.91 9.66 -24.74
C SER A 276 -5.41 9.56 -25.07
N VAL A 277 -5.99 8.36 -25.00
CA VAL A 277 -7.43 8.16 -25.19
C VAL A 277 -8.24 8.85 -24.09
N LEU A 278 -7.84 8.68 -22.82
CA LEU A 278 -8.52 9.33 -21.68
C LEU A 278 -8.43 10.87 -21.75
N TYR A 279 -7.34 11.39 -22.30
CA TYR A 279 -7.15 12.81 -22.55
C TYR A 279 -8.05 13.31 -23.67
N PHE A 280 -8.21 12.55 -24.76
CA PHE A 280 -9.14 12.87 -25.84
C PHE A 280 -10.60 12.92 -25.35
N TYR A 281 -10.99 12.00 -24.45
CA TYR A 281 -12.33 11.98 -23.85
C TYR A 281 -12.58 13.07 -22.79
N GLY A 282 -11.55 13.83 -22.37
CA GLY A 282 -11.71 14.88 -21.37
C GLY A 282 -11.71 14.40 -19.92
N ILE A 283 -11.49 13.11 -19.65
CA ILE A 283 -11.60 12.51 -18.31
C ILE A 283 -10.48 13.00 -17.41
N ILE A 284 -9.23 12.97 -17.90
CA ILE A 284 -8.06 13.43 -17.15
C ILE A 284 -8.22 14.90 -16.77
N GLN A 285 -8.66 15.74 -17.71
CA GLN A 285 -8.88 17.16 -17.47
C GLN A 285 -9.97 17.40 -16.42
N ALA A 286 -11.03 16.59 -16.40
CA ALA A 286 -12.07 16.67 -15.38
C ALA A 286 -11.55 16.29 -13.99
N VAL A 287 -10.75 15.23 -13.87
CA VAL A 287 -10.12 14.80 -12.61
C VAL A 287 -9.12 15.83 -12.11
N LEU A 288 -8.22 16.30 -12.98
CA LEU A 288 -7.21 17.30 -12.66
C LEU A 288 -7.83 18.60 -12.17
N LYS A 289 -8.90 19.09 -12.80
CA LYS A 289 -9.61 20.29 -12.35
C LYS A 289 -10.19 20.13 -10.94
N ARG A 290 -10.74 18.95 -10.62
CA ARG A 290 -11.29 18.67 -9.28
C ARG A 290 -10.20 18.59 -8.22
N LEU A 291 -9.10 17.89 -8.50
CA LEU A 291 -7.97 17.76 -7.57
C LEU A 291 -7.26 19.11 -7.38
N ALA A 292 -7.05 19.87 -8.45
CA ALA A 292 -6.44 21.20 -8.38
C ALA A 292 -7.31 22.17 -7.57
N TRP A 293 -8.63 22.13 -7.76
CA TRP A 293 -9.57 22.93 -6.96
C TRP A 293 -9.52 22.55 -5.48
N LEU A 294 -9.42 21.25 -5.16
CA LEU A 294 -9.28 20.77 -3.78
C LEU A 294 -7.97 21.28 -3.13
N MET A 295 -6.85 21.19 -3.84
CA MET A 295 -5.56 21.72 -3.36
C MET A 295 -5.59 23.24 -3.20
N GLN A 296 -6.16 23.96 -4.16
CA GLN A 296 -6.30 25.41 -4.09
C GLN A 296 -7.17 25.84 -2.89
N PHE A 297 -8.27 25.13 -2.62
CA PHE A 297 -9.15 25.44 -1.49
C PHE A 297 -8.46 25.18 -0.14
N THR A 298 -7.74 24.07 -0.01
CA THR A 298 -7.08 23.66 1.23
C THR A 298 -5.78 24.44 1.47
N MET A 299 -4.79 24.27 0.59
CA MET A 299 -3.44 24.81 0.72
C MET A 299 -3.36 26.31 0.38
N GLY A 300 -4.27 26.83 -0.48
CA GLY A 300 -4.25 28.23 -0.90
C GLY A 300 -3.12 28.57 -1.89
N THR A 301 -2.56 27.55 -2.55
CA THR A 301 -1.57 27.65 -3.63
C THR A 301 -2.19 28.17 -4.92
N THR A 302 -1.38 28.60 -5.88
CA THR A 302 -1.90 29.11 -7.15
C THR A 302 -2.51 27.99 -7.98
N ALA A 303 -3.46 28.33 -8.85
CA ALA A 303 -4.16 27.34 -9.66
C ALA A 303 -3.20 26.57 -10.60
N THR A 304 -2.16 27.24 -11.07
CA THR A 304 -1.13 26.65 -11.94
C THR A 304 -0.19 25.71 -11.18
N GLU A 305 0.25 26.10 -9.98
CA GLU A 305 1.04 25.23 -9.09
C GLU A 305 0.26 23.97 -8.73
N SER A 306 -1.00 24.14 -8.30
CA SER A 306 -1.88 23.04 -7.89
C SER A 306 -2.20 22.12 -9.06
N LEU A 307 -2.44 22.68 -10.25
CA LEU A 307 -2.69 21.90 -11.46
C LEU A 307 -1.46 21.10 -11.87
N ASN A 308 -0.26 21.69 -11.80
CA ASN A 308 0.98 20.96 -12.08
C ASN A 308 1.24 19.84 -11.06
N ALA A 309 1.05 20.10 -9.77
CA ALA A 309 1.20 19.08 -8.74
C ALA A 309 0.25 17.89 -8.98
N CYS A 310 -1.01 18.17 -9.33
CA CYS A 310 -1.99 17.13 -9.69
C CYS A 310 -1.61 16.42 -11.00
N GLY A 311 -1.08 17.16 -11.98
CA GLY A 311 -0.61 16.63 -13.26
C GLY A 311 0.56 15.66 -13.10
N CYS A 312 1.51 15.95 -12.21
CA CYS A 312 2.66 15.08 -11.96
C CYS A 312 2.23 13.69 -11.45
N VAL A 313 1.17 13.63 -10.65
CA VAL A 313 0.64 12.35 -10.11
C VAL A 313 -0.01 11.50 -11.20
N LEU A 314 -0.67 12.10 -12.20
CA LEU A 314 -1.45 11.36 -13.21
C LEU A 314 -0.72 11.15 -14.55
N LEU A 315 0.05 12.14 -15.00
CA LEU A 315 0.69 12.18 -16.31
C LEU A 315 2.23 12.04 -16.21
N GLY A 316 2.78 12.24 -15.02
CA GLY A 316 4.23 12.28 -14.82
C GLY A 316 4.83 13.67 -14.97
N ASN A 317 6.13 13.76 -14.67
CA ASN A 317 6.87 15.02 -14.54
C ASN A 317 7.21 15.70 -15.87
N ALA A 318 7.36 14.93 -16.95
CA ALA A 318 7.61 15.48 -18.29
C ALA A 318 6.36 16.09 -18.93
N GLU A 319 5.17 15.57 -18.62
CA GLU A 319 3.91 15.97 -19.26
C GLU A 319 3.16 17.05 -18.48
N SER A 320 3.31 17.07 -17.15
CA SER A 320 2.60 18.03 -16.29
C SER A 320 2.89 19.51 -16.62
N PRO A 321 4.16 19.94 -16.85
CA PRO A 321 4.45 21.33 -17.21
C PRO A 321 3.82 21.77 -18.54
N MET A 322 3.54 20.84 -19.46
CA MET A 322 2.86 21.16 -20.72
C MET A 322 1.43 21.68 -20.50
N LEU A 323 0.75 21.24 -19.43
CA LEU A 323 -0.60 21.70 -19.08
C LEU A 323 -0.63 23.19 -18.71
N ILE A 324 0.46 23.69 -18.13
CA ILE A 324 0.59 25.07 -17.62
C ILE A 324 1.54 25.93 -18.45
N ARG A 325 2.04 25.43 -19.59
CA ARG A 325 3.01 26.09 -20.48
C ARG A 325 2.77 27.59 -20.69
N PRO A 326 1.56 28.09 -21.04
CA PRO A 326 1.36 29.52 -21.30
C PRO A 326 1.47 30.41 -20.03
N TYR A 327 1.50 29.80 -18.85
CA TYR A 327 1.58 30.52 -17.57
C TYR A 327 2.99 30.54 -16.99
N ILE A 328 3.90 29.65 -17.42
CA ILE A 328 5.25 29.51 -16.85
C ILE A 328 6.02 30.84 -16.90
N GLU A 329 5.90 31.60 -18.00
CA GLU A 329 6.58 32.89 -18.17
C GLU A 329 6.15 33.96 -17.15
N LYS A 330 4.99 33.80 -16.52
CA LYS A 330 4.41 34.76 -15.57
C LYS A 330 4.53 34.32 -14.11
N MET A 331 5.13 33.15 -13.87
CA MET A 331 5.25 32.59 -12.53
C MET A 331 6.37 33.24 -11.73
N THR A 332 6.18 33.28 -10.42
CA THR A 332 7.22 33.65 -9.46
C THR A 332 8.26 32.54 -9.33
N ASN A 333 9.46 32.88 -8.86
CA ASN A 333 10.52 31.90 -8.60
C ASN A 333 10.08 30.80 -7.61
N SER A 334 9.19 31.12 -6.67
CA SER A 334 8.64 30.14 -5.71
C SER A 334 7.68 29.15 -6.38
N GLU A 335 6.81 29.63 -7.28
CA GLU A 335 5.92 28.75 -8.05
C GLU A 335 6.69 27.85 -9.01
N LEU A 336 7.71 28.39 -9.67
CA LEU A 336 8.59 27.60 -10.54
C LEU A 336 9.35 26.54 -9.74
N HIS A 337 9.86 26.89 -8.55
CA HIS A 337 10.51 25.93 -7.66
C HIS A 337 9.54 24.83 -7.19
N ALA A 338 8.30 25.19 -6.87
CA ALA A 338 7.27 24.21 -6.51
C ALA A 338 7.00 23.23 -7.66
N ILE A 339 6.85 23.73 -8.89
CA ILE A 339 6.68 22.90 -10.11
C ILE A 339 7.85 21.92 -10.27
N MET A 340 9.08 22.42 -10.16
CA MET A 340 10.30 21.60 -10.28
C MET A 340 10.46 20.58 -9.16
N THR A 341 9.94 20.84 -7.96
CA THR A 341 10.01 19.92 -6.82
C THR A 341 8.93 18.83 -6.88
N THR A 342 7.79 19.12 -7.51
CA THR A 342 6.66 18.18 -7.63
C THR A 342 6.83 17.13 -8.70
N GLY A 343 7.66 17.38 -9.72
CA GLY A 343 7.98 16.42 -10.79
C GLY A 343 9.29 15.71 -10.49
#